data_AF-A0A1A0LLV5-F1
#
_entry.id   AF-A0A1A0LLV5-F1
#
_cell.length_a   1.000
_cell.length_b   1.000
_cell.length_c   1.000
_cell.angle_alpha   90.00
_cell.angle_beta   90.00
_cell.angle_gamma   90.00
#
_symmetry.space_group_name_H-M   'P 1'
#
loop_
_entity.id
_entity.type
_entity.pdbx_description
1 polymer ?
#
loop_
_entity_poly.entity_id
_entity_poly.type
_entity_poly.pdbx_seq_one_letter_code
_entity_poly.pdbx_strand_id
1 'polypeptide(L)'
;MLGTETVVVAGDFVRDEDGKVTQSAGIGPVAGCQVQPLTSQELVERGRSATDDAVRVLLPITDGITRDSLLVVRGVTYQIDGNPQPYVDPDDPELSGYDIEATRREG
;
A
#
# COMPACT_ATOMS: atom_id res chain seq x y z
N MET A 1 -15.23 6.53 6.59
CA MET A 1 -13.93 5.89 6.89
C MET A 1 -13.92 4.50 6.27
N LEU A 2 -12.92 4.19 5.43
CA LEU A 2 -12.82 2.92 4.67
C LEU A 2 -12.52 1.72 5.57
N GLY A 3 -11.71 1.92 6.62
CA GLY A 3 -11.40 0.90 7.61
C GLY A 3 -10.93 1.50 8.94
N THR A 4 -10.21 0.70 9.73
CA THR A 4 -9.69 1.09 11.06
C THR A 4 -8.16 1.06 11.13
N GLU A 5 -7.50 0.67 10.05
CA GLU A 5 -6.05 0.51 10.05
C GLU A 5 -5.34 1.82 9.70
N THR A 6 -4.09 1.92 10.16
CA THR A 6 -3.18 2.98 9.75
C THR A 6 -2.10 2.38 8.87
N VAL A 7 -1.97 2.89 7.66
CA VAL A 7 -0.96 2.49 6.68
C VAL A 7 -0.02 3.65 6.48
N VAL A 8 1.29 3.42 6.59
CA VAL A 8 2.27 4.47 6.30
C VAL A 8 2.64 4.37 4.83
N VAL A 9 2.37 5.43 4.07
CA VAL A 9 2.86 5.56 2.70
C VAL A 9 4.24 6.19 2.76
N ALA A 10 5.26 5.40 2.51
CA ALA A 10 6.62 5.86 2.33
C ALA A 10 6.90 6.08 0.84
N GLY A 11 7.56 7.19 0.48
CA GLY A 11 8.12 7.38 -0.84
C GLY A 11 9.52 6.79 -0.91
N ASP A 12 10.28 7.18 -1.94
CA ASP A 12 11.71 6.87 -2.01
C ASP A 12 12.41 7.31 -0.72
N PHE A 13 13.09 6.35 -0.09
CA PHE A 13 13.91 6.63 1.08
C PHE A 13 15.28 7.07 0.59
N VAL A 14 15.57 8.37 0.68
CA VAL A 14 16.96 8.80 0.56
C VAL A 14 17.65 8.35 1.84
N ARG A 15 18.47 7.30 1.73
CA ARG A 15 19.34 6.86 2.81
C ARG A 15 20.65 7.62 2.71
N ASP A 16 21.18 8.08 3.83
CA ASP A 16 22.57 8.55 3.88
C ASP A 16 23.55 7.37 3.75
N GLU A 17 24.83 7.70 3.74
CA GLU A 17 25.95 6.76 3.65
C GLU A 17 25.99 5.74 4.82
N ASP A 18 25.28 6.03 5.93
CA ASP A 18 25.15 5.16 7.11
C ASP A 18 23.92 4.23 7.01
N GLY A 19 23.15 4.32 5.92
CA GLY A 19 21.92 3.56 5.70
C GLY A 19 20.71 4.13 6.44
N LYS A 20 20.83 5.31 7.06
CA LYS A 20 19.75 5.98 7.78
C LYS A 20 18.89 6.78 6.81
N VAL A 21 17.57 6.64 6.93
CA VAL A 21 16.62 7.42 6.14
C VAL A 21 16.73 8.91 6.52
N THR A 22 17.19 9.73 5.58
CA THR A 22 17.37 11.18 5.75
C THR A 22 16.28 12.02 5.10
N GLN A 23 15.60 11.46 4.10
CA GLN A 23 14.36 12.01 3.56
C GLN A 23 13.38 10.86 3.35
N SER A 24 12.18 10.99 3.89
CA SER A 24 11.03 10.23 3.41
C SER A 24 10.25 11.15 2.49
N ALA A 25 10.31 10.91 1.17
CA ALA A 25 9.40 11.54 0.21
C ALA A 25 8.00 10.88 0.26
N GLY A 26 7.60 10.39 1.43
CA GLY A 26 6.34 9.70 1.66
C GLY A 26 5.30 10.60 2.30
N ILE A 27 4.05 10.25 2.09
CA ILE A 27 2.89 10.97 2.63
C ILE A 27 2.79 10.78 4.15
N GLY A 28 3.37 9.67 4.67
CA GLY A 28 3.36 9.34 6.08
C GLY A 28 2.13 8.50 6.47
N PRO A 29 1.73 8.52 7.76
CA PRO A 29 0.64 7.68 8.25
C PRO A 29 -0.71 8.16 7.72
N VAL A 30 -1.41 7.29 6.99
CA VAL A 30 -2.79 7.48 6.57
C VAL A 30 -3.68 6.60 7.45
N ALA A 31 -4.62 7.23 8.15
CA ALA A 31 -5.58 6.54 9.01
C ALA A 31 -6.87 6.22 8.26
N GLY A 32 -7.61 5.24 8.76
CA GLY A 32 -8.90 4.84 8.19
C GLY A 32 -8.77 3.98 6.94
N CYS A 33 -7.63 3.30 6.79
CA CYS A 33 -7.38 2.37 5.70
C CYS A 33 -8.01 1.01 6.00
N GLN A 34 -8.39 0.29 4.95
CA GLN A 34 -8.80 -1.10 5.03
C GLN A 34 -7.73 -1.97 4.35
N VAL A 35 -7.14 -2.91 5.09
CA VAL A 35 -6.18 -3.86 4.54
C VAL A 35 -6.78 -5.25 4.49
N GLN A 36 -6.64 -5.89 3.33
CA GLN A 36 -7.07 -7.25 3.08
C GLN A 36 -5.86 -8.06 2.60
N PRO A 37 -5.38 -9.05 3.37
CA PRO A 37 -4.35 -9.96 2.86
C PRO A 37 -4.94 -10.78 1.72
N LEU A 38 -4.18 -10.89 0.61
CA LEU A 38 -4.56 -11.74 -0.50
C LEU A 38 -4.18 -13.18 -0.18
N THR A 39 -5.08 -14.11 -0.47
CA THR A 39 -4.83 -15.53 -0.23
C THR A 39 -3.90 -16.12 -1.30
N SER A 40 -3.25 -17.24 -0.98
CA SER A 40 -2.36 -17.94 -1.91
C SER A 40 -3.06 -18.34 -3.21
N GLN A 41 -4.37 -18.60 -3.16
CA GLN A 41 -5.18 -18.92 -4.33
C GLN A 41 -5.36 -17.70 -5.25
N GLU A 42 -5.70 -16.53 -4.69
CA GLU A 42 -5.83 -15.29 -5.45
C GLU A 42 -4.50 -14.87 -6.09
N LEU A 43 -3.37 -15.15 -5.43
CA LEU A 43 -2.04 -14.89 -5.98
C LEU A 43 -1.73 -15.79 -7.17
N VAL A 44 -2.05 -17.08 -7.08
CA VAL A 44 -1.87 -18.03 -8.19
C VAL A 44 -2.75 -17.64 -9.38
N GLU A 45 -3.99 -17.24 -9.15
CA GLU A 45 -4.90 -16.75 -10.21
C GLU A 45 -4.36 -15.51 -10.93
N ARG A 46 -3.56 -14.70 -10.23
CA ARG A 46 -2.88 -13.51 -10.76
C ARG A 46 -1.49 -13.80 -11.34
N GLY A 47 -1.09 -15.07 -11.42
CA GLY A 47 0.21 -15.48 -11.95
C GLY A 47 1.41 -15.17 -11.05
N ARG A 48 1.17 -14.97 -9.75
CA ARG A 48 2.21 -14.76 -8.72
C ARG A 48 2.57 -16.07 -8.03
N SER A 49 3.71 -16.09 -7.33
CA SER A 49 4.08 -17.27 -6.54
C SER A 49 3.14 -17.37 -5.35
N ALA A 50 2.69 -18.59 -5.02
CA ALA A 50 1.88 -18.84 -3.83
C ALA A 50 2.63 -18.54 -2.50
N THR A 51 3.95 -18.30 -2.60
CA THR A 51 4.83 -17.92 -1.50
C THR A 51 4.98 -16.41 -1.33
N ASP A 52 4.51 -15.60 -2.29
CA ASP A 52 4.56 -14.14 -2.15
C ASP A 52 3.52 -13.70 -1.11
N ASP A 53 3.90 -12.80 -0.21
CA ASP A 53 2.95 -12.15 0.69
C ASP A 53 2.37 -10.93 -0.04
N ALA A 54 1.05 -10.85 -0.20
CA ALA A 54 0.42 -9.73 -0.87
C ALA A 54 -0.78 -9.19 -0.09
N VAL A 55 -0.98 -7.88 -0.20
CA VAL A 55 -2.06 -7.16 0.47
C VAL A 55 -2.75 -6.24 -0.51
N ARG A 56 -4.07 -6.16 -0.40
CA ARG A 56 -4.89 -5.14 -1.02
C ARG A 56 -5.25 -4.10 0.02
N VAL A 57 -4.95 -2.84 -0.25
CA VAL A 57 -5.14 -1.72 0.65
C VAL A 57 -6.09 -0.73 0.00
N LEU A 58 -7.25 -0.55 0.62
CA LEU A 58 -8.17 0.55 0.33
C LEU A 58 -7.77 1.73 1.20
N LEU A 59 -7.22 2.73 0.54
CA LEU A 59 -6.62 3.90 1.16
C LEU A 59 -7.49 5.12 0.85
N PRO A 60 -7.87 5.97 1.83
CA PRO A 60 -8.63 7.18 1.57
C PRO A 60 -7.98 8.09 0.53
N ILE A 61 -8.72 9.00 -0.11
CA ILE A 61 -8.14 9.95 -1.08
C ILE A 61 -6.96 10.68 -0.42
N THR A 62 -5.76 10.37 -0.89
CA THR A 62 -4.50 10.88 -0.35
C THR A 62 -3.63 11.32 -1.52
N ASP A 63 -3.21 12.58 -1.50
CA ASP A 63 -2.43 13.16 -2.59
C ASP A 63 -0.99 12.64 -2.57
N GLY A 64 -0.41 12.38 -3.74
CA GLY A 64 1.00 12.01 -3.88
C GLY A 64 1.34 10.51 -3.79
N ILE A 65 0.35 9.61 -3.79
CA ILE A 65 0.62 8.15 -3.88
C ILE A 65 0.99 7.81 -5.33
N THR A 66 2.14 7.18 -5.51
CA THR A 66 2.59 6.66 -6.81
C THR A 66 2.93 5.18 -6.70
N ARG A 67 3.08 4.50 -7.84
CA ARG A 67 3.54 3.10 -7.88
C ARG A 67 4.91 2.87 -7.26
N ASP A 68 5.74 3.92 -7.22
CA ASP A 68 7.09 3.85 -6.68
C ASP A 68 7.09 4.03 -5.15
N SER A 69 5.92 4.29 -4.57
CA SER A 69 5.73 4.34 -3.12
C SER A 69 5.72 2.94 -2.50
N LEU A 70 6.14 2.87 -1.25
CA LEU A 70 6.12 1.70 -0.39
C LEU A 70 5.02 1.86 0.66
N LEU A 71 4.29 0.77 0.94
CA LEU A 71 3.28 0.72 1.97
C LEU A 71 3.82 -0.02 3.18
N VAL A 72 3.82 0.61 4.35
CA VAL A 72 4.12 -0.06 5.61
C VAL A 72 2.82 -0.32 6.35
N VAL A 73 2.47 -1.60 6.42
CA VAL A 73 1.26 -2.10 7.10
C VAL A 73 1.70 -2.91 8.32
N ARG A 74 1.28 -2.51 9.52
CA ARG A 74 1.63 -3.21 10.78
C ARG A 74 3.14 -3.48 10.96
N GLY A 75 3.99 -2.59 10.45
CA GLY A 75 5.45 -2.72 10.48
C GLY A 75 6.07 -3.56 9.36
N VAL A 76 5.26 -4.15 8.48
CA VAL A 76 5.72 -4.90 7.31
C VAL A 76 5.70 -3.99 6.09
N THR A 77 6.78 -3.99 5.31
CA THR A 77 6.90 -3.17 4.10
C THR A 77 6.47 -3.96 2.88
N TYR A 78 5.57 -3.38 2.08
CA TYR A 78 5.07 -3.89 0.82
C TYR A 78 5.39 -2.89 -0.29
N GLN A 79 5.76 -3.40 -1.45
CA GLN A 79 5.95 -2.59 -2.65
C GLN A 79 4.65 -2.58 -3.45
N ILE A 80 4.19 -1.40 -3.88
CA ILE A 80 2.99 -1.27 -4.70
C ILE A 80 3.22 -2.01 -6.02
N ASP A 81 2.27 -2.89 -6.35
CA ASP A 81 2.23 -3.63 -7.60
C ASP A 81 1.32 -2.90 -8.58
N GLY A 82 1.90 -2.36 -9.65
CA GLY A 82 1.15 -1.54 -10.60
C GLY A 82 0.83 -0.13 -10.10
N ASN A 83 -0.18 0.51 -10.68
CA ASN A 83 -0.59 1.87 -10.32
C ASN A 83 -1.79 1.84 -9.36
N PRO A 84 -1.84 2.72 -8.33
CA PRO A 84 -3.04 2.93 -7.51
C PRO A 84 -4.27 3.14 -8.39
N GLN A 85 -5.31 2.34 -8.18
CA GLN A 85 -6.56 2.46 -8.92
C GLN A 85 -7.52 3.38 -8.15
N PRO A 86 -8.17 4.36 -8.80
CA PRO A 86 -9.18 5.16 -8.13
C PRO A 86 -10.36 4.26 -7.77
N TYR A 87 -10.74 4.26 -6.50
CA TYR A 87 -11.94 3.61 -6.00
C TYR A 87 -12.94 4.71 -5.63
N VAL A 88 -14.05 4.78 -6.37
CA VAL A 88 -15.13 5.73 -6.07
C VAL A 88 -16.33 4.92 -5.62
N ASP A 89 -16.73 5.11 -4.37
CA ASP A 89 -17.96 4.53 -3.86
C ASP A 89 -19.14 5.44 -4.28
N PRO A 90 -20.09 4.92 -5.07
CA PRO A 90 -21.20 5.72 -5.60
C PRO A 90 -22.27 6.04 -4.55
N ASP A 91 -22.31 5.30 -3.45
CA ASP A 91 -23.29 5.45 -2.37
C ASP A 91 -22.74 6.36 -1.27
N ASP A 92 -21.44 6.28 -0.97
CA ASP A 92 -20.74 7.09 0.04
C ASP A 92 -19.43 7.69 -0.49
N PRO A 93 -19.43 8.93 -1.01
CA PRO A 93 -18.23 9.59 -1.53
C PRO A 93 -17.09 9.71 -0.51
N GLU A 94 -17.40 9.73 0.78
CA GLU A 94 -16.41 9.75 1.89
C GLU A 94 -15.68 8.41 2.08
N LEU A 95 -16.13 7.34 1.41
CA LEU A 95 -15.44 6.06 1.29
C LEU A 95 -14.68 5.95 -0.04
N SER A 96 -14.65 7.00 -0.85
CA SER A 96 -13.80 7.02 -2.03
C SER A 96 -12.32 7.12 -1.63
N GLY A 97 -11.45 6.59 -2.49
CA GLY A 97 -10.03 6.48 -2.22
C GLY A 97 -9.27 5.82 -3.36
N TYR A 98 -8.23 5.10 -2.98
CA TYR A 98 -7.36 4.33 -3.84
C TYR A 98 -7.42 2.86 -3.44
N ASP A 99 -7.62 2.01 -4.42
CA ASP A 99 -7.42 0.58 -4.32
C ASP A 99 -6.00 0.26 -4.79
N ILE A 100 -5.18 -0.21 -3.86
CA ILE A 100 -3.76 -0.41 -4.05
C ILE A 100 -3.42 -1.85 -3.73
N GLU A 101 -2.81 -2.53 -4.68
CA GLU A 101 -2.27 -3.85 -4.46
C GLU A 101 -0.77 -3.72 -4.20
N ALA A 102 -0.28 -4.40 -3.17
CA ALA A 102 1.11 -4.34 -2.79
C ALA A 102 1.61 -5.73 -2.44
N THR A 103 2.83 -6.04 -2.85
CA THR A 103 3.47 -7.34 -2.64
C THR A 103 4.73 -7.16 -1.82
N ARG A 104 4.98 -8.11 -0.93
CA ARG A 104 6.23 -8.26 -0.22
C ARG A 104 7.06 -9.24 -1.01
N ARG A 105 8.12 -8.73 -1.64
CA ARG A 105 9.18 -9.60 -2.16
C ARG A 105 10.09 -9.94 -0.99
N GLU A 106 10.02 -11.16 -0.48
CA GLU A 106 11.17 -11.73 0.23
C GLU A 106 12.25 -11.95 -0.83
N GLY A 107 13.32 -11.15 -0.77
CA GLY A 107 14.54 -11.37 -1.53
C GLY A 107 15.33 -12.53 -0.96
#